data_AF-A0A515A7M0-F1
#
_entry.id   AF-A0A515A7M0-F1
#
_cell.length_a   1.000
_cell.length_b   1.000
_cell.length_c   1.000
_cell.angle_alpha   90.00
_cell.angle_beta   90.00
_cell.angle_gamma   90.00
#
_symmetry.space_group_name_H-M   'P 1'
#
loop_
_entity.id
_entity.type
_entity.pdbx_description
1 polymer ?
#
loop_
_entity_poly.entity_id
_entity_poly.type
_entity_poly.pdbx_seq_one_letter_code
_entity_poly.pdbx_strand_id
1 'polypeptide(L)'
;MKKTQVILLLMALTLSLSLQAQKPLSYTLTKPSSLTIKFNPKQKLPPLNLPCKLTDGKDRPYACEFSFDKLEFYGNDGSLLGTVKPVKGQPPITLLPFYKAKKSAPAGQGGLITYTVKAYFTRRNTPAFPVSKGYQIRTCKVTACLPSDEISTVVSGVAMPAGLNDQAILTFDLSWIYSKKDGLMIGPHEVYLENDVTTTKFTTSVQTPLRDRAEAWIDIQPAITGDPSSAN
;
A
#
# COMPACT_ATOMS: atom_id res chain seq x y z
N MET A 1 -9.02 -48.85 -44.66
CA MET A 1 -7.68 -49.41 -44.93
C MET A 1 -6.78 -48.33 -45.51
N LYS A 2 -5.56 -48.18 -44.96
CA LYS A 2 -4.31 -47.59 -45.52
C LYS A 2 -4.37 -46.15 -46.06
N LYS A 3 -3.82 -45.16 -45.34
CA LYS A 3 -2.40 -44.71 -45.26
C LYS A 3 -1.90 -44.00 -46.53
N THR A 4 -1.72 -42.68 -46.43
CA THR A 4 -0.89 -41.80 -47.28
C THR A 4 -0.83 -40.46 -46.52
N GLN A 5 0.26 -39.75 -46.25
CA GLN A 5 1.62 -39.69 -46.78
C GLN A 5 2.57 -39.32 -45.62
N VAL A 6 3.78 -39.87 -45.62
CA VAL A 6 4.95 -39.32 -44.91
C VAL A 6 6.08 -39.38 -45.91
N ILE A 7 6.68 -38.24 -46.22
CA ILE A 7 8.09 -38.01 -46.59
C ILE A 7 8.19 -36.50 -46.80
N LEU A 8 8.92 -35.80 -45.94
CA LEU A 8 9.80 -34.73 -46.42
C LEU A 8 11.05 -34.68 -45.53
N LEU A 9 12.16 -34.69 -46.23
CA LEU A 9 13.51 -35.00 -45.82
C LEU A 9 14.14 -33.80 -45.09
N LEU A 10 14.80 -34.06 -43.97
CA LEU A 10 15.61 -33.09 -43.23
C LEU A 10 16.79 -32.60 -44.09
N MET A 11 16.83 -31.29 -44.38
CA MET A 11 18.07 -30.59 -44.75
C MET A 11 18.80 -30.21 -43.47
N ALA A 12 19.93 -30.89 -43.22
CA ALA A 12 20.91 -30.49 -42.24
C ALA A 12 21.75 -29.32 -42.81
N LEU A 13 21.44 -28.09 -42.37
CA LEU A 13 22.30 -26.93 -42.62
C LEU A 13 23.19 -26.71 -41.40
N THR A 14 24.49 -26.87 -41.63
CA THR A 14 25.59 -26.64 -40.70
C THR A 14 25.70 -25.15 -40.34
N LEU A 15 25.42 -24.80 -39.07
CA LEU A 15 25.83 -23.52 -38.49
C LEU A 15 27.15 -23.70 -37.74
N SER A 16 28.22 -23.12 -38.29
CA SER A 16 29.53 -23.03 -37.67
C SER A 16 29.49 -22.02 -36.51
N LEU A 17 29.50 -22.49 -35.26
CA LEU A 17 29.75 -21.63 -34.10
C LEU A 17 31.24 -21.25 -34.07
N SER A 18 31.56 -20.02 -34.45
CA SER A 18 32.85 -19.41 -34.14
C SER A 18 32.86 -18.94 -32.68
N LEU A 19 33.46 -19.74 -31.80
CA LEU A 19 33.87 -19.30 -30.47
C LEU A 19 35.02 -18.30 -30.62
N GLN A 20 34.73 -16.99 -30.61
CA GLN A 20 35.74 -15.99 -30.33
C GLN A 20 35.99 -15.95 -28.81
N ALA A 21 37.18 -16.40 -28.41
CA ALA A 21 37.70 -16.22 -27.06
C ALA A 21 37.81 -14.72 -26.74
N GLN A 22 36.85 -14.19 -26.01
CA GLN A 22 36.96 -12.87 -25.41
C GLN A 22 38.00 -12.94 -24.29
N LYS A 23 39.06 -12.13 -24.42
CA LYS A 23 40.07 -11.93 -23.38
C LYS A 23 39.36 -11.49 -22.09
N PRO A 24 39.70 -12.05 -20.91
CA PRO A 24 39.14 -11.57 -19.66
C PRO A 24 39.51 -10.09 -19.49
N LEU A 25 38.49 -9.24 -19.43
CA LEU A 25 38.64 -7.86 -19.01
C LEU A 25 39.02 -7.88 -17.52
N SER A 26 40.31 -7.74 -17.25
CA SER A 26 40.83 -7.49 -15.92
C SER A 26 40.39 -6.10 -15.48
N TYR A 27 39.29 -6.02 -14.74
CA TYR A 27 38.91 -4.82 -14.00
C TYR A 27 39.65 -4.83 -12.67
N THR A 28 40.60 -3.91 -12.51
CA THR A 28 41.19 -3.62 -11.21
C THR A 28 40.16 -2.86 -10.38
N LEU A 29 39.50 -3.56 -9.45
CA LEU A 29 38.62 -2.93 -8.47
C LEU A 29 39.51 -2.05 -7.56
N THR A 30 39.55 -0.75 -7.82
CA THR A 30 40.24 0.18 -6.92
C THR A 30 39.45 0.19 -5.62
N LYS A 31 40.10 -0.27 -4.55
CA LYS A 31 39.56 -0.34 -3.18
C LYS A 31 38.76 0.95 -2.89
N PRO A 32 37.45 0.88 -2.57
CA PRO A 32 36.70 2.08 -2.24
C PRO A 32 37.42 2.74 -1.07
N SER A 33 37.90 3.96 -1.28
CA SER A 33 38.36 4.79 -0.18
C SER A 33 37.16 4.94 0.73
N SER A 34 37.27 4.40 1.93
CA SER A 34 36.27 4.55 2.98
C SER A 34 36.16 6.04 3.28
N LEU A 35 35.22 6.73 2.63
CA LEU A 35 34.79 8.07 3.00
C LEU A 35 34.23 7.96 4.42
N THR A 36 35.08 8.23 5.40
CA THR A 36 34.67 8.34 6.79
C THR A 36 34.02 9.70 6.93
N ILE A 37 32.69 9.76 6.79
CA ILE A 37 31.92 10.97 7.04
C ILE A 37 32.02 11.24 8.54
N LYS A 38 32.86 12.21 8.93
CA LYS A 38 32.96 12.68 10.32
C LYS A 38 31.67 13.43 10.66
N PHE A 39 30.77 12.74 11.33
CA PHE A 39 29.56 13.35 11.88
C PHE A 39 29.92 14.21 13.09
N ASN A 40 29.57 15.50 13.07
CA ASN A 40 29.65 16.34 14.25
C ASN A 40 28.41 16.07 15.12
N PRO A 41 28.54 15.42 16.30
CA PRO A 41 27.39 15.05 17.12
C PRO A 41 26.64 16.26 17.70
N LYS A 42 27.22 17.47 17.64
CA LYS A 42 26.59 18.72 18.07
C LYS A 42 25.89 19.48 16.93
N GLN A 43 26.14 19.08 15.68
CA GLN A 43 25.44 19.66 14.54
C GLN A 43 24.06 19.03 14.47
N LYS A 44 23.01 19.80 14.81
CA LYS A 44 21.65 19.42 14.44
C LYS A 44 21.68 19.22 12.93
N LEU A 45 21.47 17.99 12.48
CA LEU A 45 21.24 17.74 11.08
C LEU A 45 20.07 18.64 10.65
N PRO A 46 20.17 19.33 9.50
CA PRO A 46 18.98 19.94 8.94
C PRO A 46 17.91 18.84 8.87
N PRO A 47 16.65 19.13 9.25
CA PRO A 47 15.60 18.13 9.16
C PRO A 47 15.64 17.58 7.74
N LEU A 48 15.91 16.27 7.63
CA LEU A 48 16.00 15.59 6.36
C LEU A 48 14.57 15.59 5.80
N ASN A 49 14.25 16.62 5.04
CA ASN A 49 12.94 16.76 4.44
C ASN A 49 12.86 15.73 3.32
N LEU A 50 12.40 14.52 3.61
CA LEU A 50 12.30 13.46 2.62
C LEU A 50 11.18 13.88 1.65
N PRO A 51 11.51 14.26 0.39
CA PRO A 51 10.52 14.76 -0.53
C PRO A 51 9.49 13.67 -0.80
N CYS A 52 8.23 14.02 -0.61
CA CYS A 52 7.10 13.17 -0.98
C CYS A 52 6.73 13.51 -2.42
N LYS A 53 6.46 12.49 -3.23
CA LYS A 53 6.04 12.69 -4.62
C LYS A 53 4.52 12.57 -4.72
N LEU A 54 3.94 13.39 -5.58
CA LEU A 54 2.59 13.22 -6.07
C LEU A 54 2.50 11.95 -6.94
N THR A 55 1.28 11.51 -7.23
CA THR A 55 1.01 10.38 -8.13
C THR A 55 1.53 10.58 -9.55
N ASP A 56 1.67 11.83 -10.00
CA ASP A 56 2.28 12.18 -11.29
C ASP A 56 3.83 12.22 -11.25
N GLY A 57 4.42 11.93 -10.10
CA GLY A 57 5.87 11.91 -9.89
C GLY A 57 6.49 13.28 -9.57
N LYS A 58 5.72 14.37 -9.60
CA LYS A 58 6.22 15.69 -9.19
C LYS A 58 6.41 15.77 -7.68
N ASP A 59 7.26 16.70 -7.24
CA ASP A 59 7.39 16.99 -5.81
C ASP A 59 6.09 17.56 -5.25
N ARG A 60 5.65 17.01 -4.12
CA ARG A 60 4.58 17.57 -3.32
C ARG A 60 5.07 18.93 -2.77
N PRO A 61 4.26 20.01 -2.83
CA PRO A 61 4.66 21.33 -2.34
C PRO A 61 5.12 21.36 -0.87
N TYR A 62 4.58 20.42 -0.07
CA TYR A 62 4.96 20.19 1.31
C TYR A 62 5.26 18.71 1.48
N ALA A 63 6.29 18.36 2.26
CA ALA A 63 6.63 16.97 2.45
C ALA A 63 5.59 16.24 3.31
N CYS A 64 5.42 14.95 3.02
CA CYS A 64 4.55 14.07 3.79
C CYS A 64 5.10 13.90 5.21
N GLU A 65 4.26 14.14 6.21
CA GLU A 65 4.68 14.05 7.61
C GLU A 65 4.99 12.60 8.02
N PHE A 66 4.34 11.62 7.40
CA PHE A 66 4.41 10.21 7.77
C PHE A 66 4.67 9.30 6.57
N SER A 67 5.20 8.10 6.84
CA SER A 67 5.06 6.95 5.95
C SER A 67 3.99 6.01 6.51
N PHE A 68 3.17 5.44 5.63
CA PHE A 68 2.33 4.29 5.97
C PHE A 68 3.22 3.06 5.87
N ASP A 69 3.46 2.34 6.95
CA ASP A 69 4.40 1.21 6.92
C ASP A 69 3.69 -0.11 6.59
N LYS A 70 2.53 -0.35 7.22
CA LYS A 70 1.67 -1.51 6.97
C LYS A 70 0.28 -1.37 7.60
N LEU A 71 -0.65 -2.18 7.12
CA LEU A 71 -1.91 -2.52 7.76
C LEU A 71 -1.88 -3.99 8.20
N GLU A 72 -2.42 -4.28 9.37
CA GLU A 72 -2.59 -5.64 9.87
C GLU A 72 -4.05 -5.90 10.21
N PHE A 73 -4.59 -6.99 9.68
CA PHE A 73 -5.96 -7.43 9.91
C PHE A 73 -5.99 -8.47 11.00
N TYR A 74 -6.90 -8.30 11.96
CA TYR A 74 -7.03 -9.17 13.12
C TYR A 74 -8.41 -9.81 13.17
N GLY A 75 -8.42 -11.08 13.57
CA GLY A 75 -9.62 -11.85 13.83
C GLY A 75 -10.28 -11.49 15.15
N ASN A 76 -11.51 -11.97 15.33
CA ASN A 76 -12.27 -11.87 16.58
C ASN A 76 -11.58 -12.54 17.78
N ASP A 77 -10.67 -13.48 17.53
CA ASP A 77 -9.82 -14.16 18.50
C ASP A 77 -8.46 -13.47 18.72
N GLY A 78 -8.23 -12.32 18.08
CA GLY A 78 -6.95 -11.59 18.13
C GLY A 78 -5.85 -12.19 17.25
N SER A 79 -6.13 -13.22 16.44
CA SER A 79 -5.16 -13.76 15.48
C SER A 79 -4.88 -12.78 14.34
N LEU A 80 -3.63 -12.72 13.89
CA LEU A 80 -3.26 -11.98 12.68
C LEU A 80 -3.74 -12.76 11.44
N LEU A 81 -4.63 -12.14 10.65
CA LEU A 81 -5.21 -12.74 9.45
C LEU A 81 -4.41 -12.38 8.18
N GLY A 82 -3.85 -11.17 8.14
CA GLY A 82 -3.10 -10.69 6.98
C GLY A 82 -2.39 -9.38 7.24
N THR A 83 -1.34 -9.14 6.48
CA THR A 83 -0.57 -7.88 6.50
C THR A 83 -0.53 -7.29 5.10
N VAL A 84 -0.92 -6.03 4.97
CA VAL A 84 -0.76 -5.25 3.74
C VAL A 84 0.36 -4.27 3.90
N LYS A 85 1.25 -4.20 2.91
CA LYS A 85 2.33 -3.20 2.85
C LYS A 85 2.08 -2.29 1.65
N PRO A 86 2.50 -1.01 1.68
CA PRO A 86 2.47 -0.17 0.51
C PRO A 86 3.27 -0.81 -0.63
N VAL A 87 2.67 -0.86 -1.82
CA VAL A 87 3.31 -1.34 -3.03
C VAL A 87 3.18 -0.31 -4.14
N LYS A 88 4.08 -0.35 -5.12
CA LYS A 88 3.88 0.37 -6.38
C LYS A 88 2.97 -0.47 -7.27
N GLY A 89 1.84 0.08 -7.68
CA GLY A 89 0.85 -0.62 -8.50
C GLY A 89 -0.23 -1.30 -7.67
N GLN A 90 -0.84 -2.36 -8.20
CA GLN A 90 -1.98 -3.02 -7.56
C GLN A 90 -1.54 -3.78 -6.29
N PRO A 91 -2.23 -3.60 -5.14
CA PRO A 91 -1.95 -4.36 -3.94
C PRO A 91 -2.25 -5.85 -4.12
N PRO A 92 -1.50 -6.75 -3.47
CA PRO A 92 -1.85 -8.16 -3.45
C PRO A 92 -3.17 -8.40 -2.74
N ILE A 93 -3.88 -9.46 -3.15
CA ILE A 93 -5.12 -9.87 -2.49
C ILE A 93 -4.82 -10.29 -1.05
N THR A 94 -5.57 -9.73 -0.10
CA THR A 94 -5.52 -10.08 1.31
C THR A 94 -6.69 -10.98 1.67
N LEU A 95 -6.41 -12.25 1.95
CA LEU A 95 -7.44 -13.23 2.29
C LEU A 95 -7.90 -13.01 3.74
N LEU A 96 -9.19 -12.78 3.93
CA LEU A 96 -9.81 -12.52 5.23
C LEU A 96 -10.88 -13.59 5.49
N PRO A 97 -10.66 -14.52 6.44
CA PRO A 97 -11.63 -15.59 6.70
C PRO A 97 -12.93 -15.05 7.31
N PHE A 98 -14.07 -15.48 6.77
CA PHE A 98 -15.41 -15.05 7.19
C PHE A 98 -15.66 -15.31 8.68
N TYR A 99 -15.36 -16.53 9.16
CA TYR A 99 -15.59 -16.96 10.54
C TYR A 99 -14.68 -16.27 11.58
N LYS A 100 -13.63 -15.58 11.12
CA LYS A 100 -12.74 -14.77 11.96
C LYS A 100 -13.16 -13.31 12.03
N ALA A 101 -14.19 -12.87 11.30
CA ALA A 101 -14.63 -11.49 11.34
C ALA A 101 -15.08 -11.09 12.75
N LYS A 102 -14.80 -9.83 13.12
CA LYS A 102 -15.30 -9.22 14.35
C LYS A 102 -16.83 -9.17 14.35
N LYS A 103 -17.41 -8.86 13.19
CA LYS A 103 -18.84 -8.92 12.91
C LYS A 103 -19.01 -9.49 11.52
N SER A 104 -19.86 -10.50 11.36
CA SER A 104 -20.18 -11.11 10.07
C SER A 104 -21.66 -10.95 9.74
N ALA A 105 -21.98 -11.00 8.46
CA ALA A 105 -23.33 -11.25 8.00
C ALA A 105 -23.79 -12.66 8.45
N PRO A 106 -25.11 -12.95 8.43
CA PRO A 106 -25.59 -14.33 8.55
C PRO A 106 -24.97 -15.22 7.47
N ALA A 107 -24.62 -16.46 7.81
CA ALA A 107 -24.03 -17.41 6.86
C ALA A 107 -24.93 -17.60 5.63
N GLY A 108 -24.35 -17.53 4.43
CA GLY A 108 -25.09 -17.65 3.16
C GLY A 108 -25.92 -16.44 2.77
N GLN A 109 -25.84 -15.34 3.52
CA GLN A 109 -26.47 -14.07 3.16
C GLN A 109 -25.40 -13.02 2.90
N GLY A 110 -25.68 -12.12 1.96
CA GLY A 110 -24.89 -10.90 1.81
C GLY A 110 -25.10 -9.96 3.00
N GLY A 111 -24.10 -9.17 3.35
CA GLY A 111 -24.20 -8.20 4.42
C GLY A 111 -22.87 -7.57 4.80
N LEU A 112 -22.87 -6.81 5.89
CA LEU A 112 -21.69 -6.14 6.39
C LEU A 112 -20.77 -7.13 7.12
N ILE A 113 -19.50 -7.15 6.73
CA ILE A 113 -18.43 -7.88 7.42
C ILE A 113 -17.38 -6.90 7.93
N THR A 114 -16.97 -7.04 9.18
CA THR A 114 -16.08 -6.09 9.88
C THR A 114 -14.87 -6.81 10.46
N TYR A 115 -13.69 -6.22 10.30
CA TYR A 115 -12.44 -6.69 10.90
C TYR A 115 -11.80 -5.59 11.75
N THR A 116 -11.11 -6.01 12.80
CA THR A 116 -10.20 -5.13 13.55
C THR A 116 -8.94 -4.94 12.74
N VAL A 117 -8.46 -3.70 12.63
CA VAL A 117 -7.30 -3.35 11.82
C VAL A 117 -6.33 -2.52 12.66
N LYS A 118 -5.03 -2.82 12.53
CA LYS A 118 -3.96 -1.96 13.05
C LYS A 118 -3.19 -1.32 11.90
N ALA A 119 -3.12 0.00 11.90
CA ALA A 119 -2.32 0.78 10.97
C ALA A 119 -1.04 1.26 11.64
N TYR A 120 0.08 1.06 10.94
CA TYR A 120 1.42 1.42 11.41
C TYR A 120 1.94 2.59 10.59
N PHE A 121 2.33 3.65 11.28
CA PHE A 121 2.89 4.84 10.67
C PHE A 121 4.24 5.17 11.29
N THR A 122 5.15 5.70 10.50
CA THR A 122 6.41 6.27 11.01
C THR A 122 6.47 7.73 10.62
N ARG A 123 6.74 8.62 11.58
CA ARG A 123 6.94 10.04 11.29
C ARG A 123 8.23 10.25 10.51
N ARG A 124 8.14 10.92 9.36
CA ARG A 124 9.30 11.21 8.49
C ARG A 124 9.68 12.68 8.48
N ASN A 125 8.70 13.57 8.64
CA ASN A 125 8.92 15.01 8.65
C ASN A 125 8.13 15.67 9.78
N THR A 126 8.56 16.85 10.19
CA THR A 126 7.77 17.70 11.08
C THR A 126 6.56 18.26 10.34
N PRO A 127 5.43 18.52 11.02
CA PRO A 127 4.26 19.12 10.40
C PRO A 127 4.61 20.42 9.68
N ALA A 128 4.20 20.53 8.42
CA ALA A 128 4.35 21.76 7.64
C ALA A 128 3.45 22.87 8.17
N PHE A 129 2.33 22.49 8.81
CA PHE A 129 1.37 23.37 9.43
C PHE A 129 1.05 22.91 10.85
N PRO A 130 0.74 23.84 11.79
CA PRO A 130 0.26 23.47 13.11
C PRO A 130 -1.02 22.63 13.03
N VAL A 131 -0.99 21.44 13.62
CA VAL A 131 -2.15 20.54 13.73
C VAL A 131 -3.08 21.11 14.81
N SER A 132 -4.38 21.28 14.51
CA SER A 132 -5.33 21.87 15.47
C SER A 132 -6.26 20.83 16.09
N LYS A 133 -6.87 19.98 15.26
CA LYS A 133 -7.83 18.96 15.68
C LYS A 133 -7.24 17.55 15.74
N GLY A 134 -5.97 17.39 15.40
CA GLY A 134 -5.31 16.09 15.31
C GLY A 134 -5.42 15.47 13.92
N TYR A 135 -5.07 14.19 13.84
CA TYR A 135 -5.08 13.45 12.59
C TYR A 135 -6.34 12.60 12.45
N GLN A 136 -6.67 12.25 11.22
CA GLN A 136 -7.81 11.40 10.89
C GLN A 136 -7.42 10.28 9.93
N ILE A 137 -8.01 9.11 10.14
CA ILE A 137 -7.98 8.02 9.18
C ILE A 137 -9.27 8.04 8.39
N ARG A 138 -9.13 8.06 7.07
CA ARG A 138 -10.25 8.04 6.14
C ARG A 138 -10.10 6.90 5.16
N THR A 139 -11.22 6.51 4.57
CA THR A 139 -11.27 5.43 3.59
C THR A 139 -12.12 5.81 2.41
N CYS A 140 -11.78 5.25 1.25
CA CYS A 140 -12.57 5.38 0.04
C CYS A 140 -12.79 4.01 -0.61
N LYS A 141 -13.93 3.85 -1.30
CA LYS A 141 -14.34 2.58 -1.92
C LYS A 141 -13.68 2.31 -3.27
N VAL A 142 -12.89 3.25 -3.78
CA VAL A 142 -12.17 3.12 -5.05
C VAL A 142 -10.68 3.37 -4.84
N THR A 143 -9.86 2.83 -5.72
CA THR A 143 -8.45 3.22 -5.84
C THR A 143 -8.34 4.57 -6.54
N ALA A 144 -7.32 5.36 -6.22
CA ALA A 144 -7.11 6.70 -6.75
C ALA A 144 -8.31 7.65 -6.50
N CYS A 145 -8.89 7.59 -5.30
CA CYS A 145 -10.08 8.33 -4.93
C CYS A 145 -9.95 9.84 -5.17
N LEU A 146 -10.99 10.43 -5.74
CA LEU A 146 -11.12 11.85 -5.98
C LEU A 146 -11.93 12.53 -4.88
N PRO A 147 -11.86 13.86 -4.72
CA PRO A 147 -12.66 14.60 -3.75
C PRO A 147 -14.18 14.44 -3.92
N SER A 148 -14.65 14.06 -5.10
CA SER A 148 -16.07 13.82 -5.40
C SER A 148 -16.58 12.43 -4.98
N ASP A 149 -15.67 11.50 -4.69
CA ASP A 149 -16.03 10.13 -4.33
C ASP A 149 -16.54 10.04 -2.89
N GLU A 150 -17.17 8.92 -2.56
CA GLU A 150 -17.66 8.66 -1.21
C GLU A 150 -16.48 8.34 -0.27
N ILE A 151 -16.22 9.28 0.65
CA ILE A 151 -15.14 9.17 1.64
C ILE A 151 -15.75 9.04 3.03
N SER A 152 -15.29 8.05 3.79
CA SER A 152 -15.70 7.83 5.18
C SER A 152 -14.55 8.13 6.15
N THR A 153 -14.85 8.74 7.29
CA THR A 153 -13.89 8.89 8.39
C THR A 153 -14.04 7.72 9.35
N VAL A 154 -12.95 7.01 9.60
CA VAL A 154 -12.93 5.80 10.44
C VAL A 154 -12.45 6.13 11.85
N VAL A 155 -11.47 7.02 11.98
CA VAL A 155 -11.05 7.60 13.26
C VAL A 155 -10.64 9.05 13.05
N SER A 156 -10.86 9.90 14.04
CA SER A 156 -10.50 11.33 14.03
C SER A 156 -9.93 11.74 15.40
N GLY A 157 -9.31 12.92 15.46
CA GLY A 157 -8.79 13.44 16.73
C GLY A 157 -7.54 12.72 17.23
N VAL A 158 -6.83 12.00 16.35
CA VAL A 158 -5.71 11.16 16.75
C VAL A 158 -4.49 12.03 17.04
N ALA A 159 -3.92 11.87 18.23
CA ALA A 159 -2.60 12.42 18.54
C ALA A 159 -1.52 11.52 17.93
N MET A 160 -0.68 12.09 17.07
CA MET A 160 0.47 11.39 16.49
C MET A 160 1.77 11.78 17.21
N PRO A 161 2.78 10.90 17.23
CA PRO A 161 4.04 11.19 17.89
C PRO A 161 4.75 12.37 17.24
N ALA A 162 5.48 13.14 18.07
CA ALA A 162 6.13 14.36 17.62
C ALA A 162 7.51 14.10 16.99
N GLY A 163 8.25 13.09 17.47
CA GLY A 163 9.63 12.80 17.10
C GLY A 163 9.77 12.21 15.70
N LEU A 164 10.87 12.54 15.03
CA LEU A 164 11.20 11.93 13.74
C LEU A 164 11.56 10.45 13.95
N ASN A 165 11.03 9.61 13.07
CA ASN A 165 11.10 8.14 13.12
C ASN A 165 10.34 7.47 14.27
N ASP A 166 9.60 8.23 15.08
CA ASP A 166 8.67 7.64 16.04
C ASP A 166 7.53 6.92 15.30
N GLN A 167 7.08 5.82 15.88
CA GLN A 167 5.99 5.01 15.33
C GLN A 167 4.66 5.32 16.02
N ALA A 168 3.61 5.34 15.21
CA ALA A 168 2.23 5.35 15.68
C ALA A 168 1.54 4.05 15.25
N ILE A 169 0.80 3.44 16.17
CA ILE A 169 -0.04 2.28 15.89
C ILE A 169 -1.47 2.66 16.21
N LEU A 170 -2.33 2.70 15.18
CA LEU A 170 -3.74 3.04 15.34
C LEU A 170 -4.59 1.79 15.13
N THR A 171 -5.51 1.54 16.06
CA THR A 171 -6.45 0.41 15.96
C THR A 171 -7.84 0.94 15.64
N PHE A 172 -8.49 0.38 14.63
CA PHE A 172 -9.85 0.75 14.23
C PHE A 172 -10.55 -0.41 13.50
N ASP A 173 -11.83 -0.26 13.23
CA ASP A 173 -12.62 -1.26 12.51
C ASP A 173 -12.79 -0.85 11.05
N LEU A 174 -12.59 -1.79 10.12
CA LEU A 174 -12.96 -1.63 8.72
C LEU A 174 -14.06 -2.61 8.34
N SER A 175 -15.00 -2.13 7.52
CA SER A 175 -16.16 -2.93 7.10
C SER A 175 -16.33 -2.95 5.59
N TRP A 176 -16.76 -4.09 5.07
CA TRP A 176 -17.12 -4.32 3.68
C TRP A 176 -18.54 -4.86 3.58
N ILE A 177 -19.25 -4.48 2.53
CA ILE A 177 -20.47 -5.17 2.11
C ILE A 177 -20.03 -6.37 1.26
N TYR A 178 -20.26 -7.55 1.80
CA TYR A 178 -19.99 -8.84 1.18
C TYR A 178 -21.26 -9.39 0.53
N SER A 179 -21.18 -9.86 -0.71
CA SER A 179 -22.25 -10.63 -1.37
C SER A 179 -21.68 -11.90 -1.99
N LYS A 180 -22.21 -13.06 -1.57
CA LYS A 180 -21.77 -14.36 -2.09
C LYS A 180 -22.13 -14.58 -3.55
N LYS A 181 -23.31 -14.12 -3.98
CA LYS A 181 -23.89 -14.41 -5.31
C LYS A 181 -22.95 -13.99 -6.46
N ASP A 182 -22.19 -12.93 -6.24
CA ASP A 182 -21.31 -12.35 -7.25
C ASP A 182 -19.83 -12.36 -6.81
N GLY A 183 -19.52 -12.95 -5.64
CA GLY A 183 -18.21 -12.81 -4.99
C GLY A 183 -17.82 -11.35 -4.72
N LEU A 184 -18.81 -10.45 -4.74
CA LEU A 184 -18.60 -9.01 -4.76
C LEU A 184 -18.30 -8.50 -3.36
N MET A 185 -17.23 -7.72 -3.29
CA MET A 185 -16.76 -7.03 -2.10
C MET A 185 -16.84 -5.54 -2.37
N ILE A 186 -17.75 -4.84 -1.71
CA ILE A 186 -17.86 -3.38 -1.79
C ILE A 186 -17.42 -2.80 -0.46
N GLY A 187 -16.28 -2.14 -0.43
CA GLY A 187 -15.83 -1.43 0.76
C GLY A 187 -14.52 -0.72 0.50
N PRO A 188 -13.79 -0.34 1.56
CA PRO A 188 -12.54 0.39 1.42
C PRO A 188 -11.53 -0.32 0.50
N HIS A 189 -11.01 0.44 -0.46
CA HIS A 189 -9.89 0.08 -1.33
C HIS A 189 -8.68 0.98 -1.10
N GLU A 190 -8.88 2.17 -0.52
CA GLU A 190 -7.80 3.05 -0.07
C GLU A 190 -8.03 3.48 1.37
N VAL A 191 -6.94 3.58 2.13
CA VAL A 191 -6.89 4.11 3.50
C VAL A 191 -5.88 5.24 3.54
N TYR A 192 -6.27 6.38 4.11
CA TYR A 192 -5.43 7.57 4.19
C TYR A 192 -5.28 8.03 5.63
N LEU A 193 -4.12 8.62 5.90
CA LEU A 193 -3.88 9.49 7.03
C LEU A 193 -3.92 10.95 6.56
N GLU A 194 -4.78 11.77 7.15
CA GLU A 194 -4.85 13.19 6.87
C GLU A 194 -4.62 14.02 8.14
N ASN A 195 -4.04 15.20 7.95
CA ASN A 195 -3.99 16.29 8.93
C ASN A 195 -5.16 17.25 8.65
N ASP A 196 -5.82 17.72 9.71
CA ASP A 196 -6.99 18.59 9.65
C ASP A 196 -6.73 19.93 8.94
N VAL A 197 -5.49 20.40 8.92
CA VAL A 197 -5.08 21.65 8.27
C VAL A 197 -4.53 21.41 6.87
N THR A 198 -3.70 20.37 6.68
CA THR A 198 -3.00 20.16 5.40
C THR A 198 -3.99 20.05 4.24
N THR A 199 -5.11 19.35 4.42
CA THR A 199 -6.13 19.22 3.37
C THR A 199 -6.62 20.58 2.85
N THR A 200 -6.76 21.59 3.70
CA THR A 200 -7.21 22.94 3.29
C THR A 200 -6.15 23.79 2.58
N LYS A 201 -4.87 23.41 2.69
CA LYS A 201 -3.74 24.16 2.12
C LYS A 201 -3.33 23.69 0.72
N PHE A 202 -3.74 22.49 0.34
CA PHE A 202 -3.56 21.97 -1.01
C PHE A 202 -4.66 22.52 -1.92
N THR A 203 -4.29 22.90 -3.15
CA THR A 203 -5.27 23.32 -4.16
C THR A 203 -6.29 22.20 -4.39
N THR A 204 -7.56 22.52 -4.19
CA THR A 204 -8.67 21.59 -4.42
C THR A 204 -9.00 21.58 -5.92
N SER A 205 -8.32 20.72 -6.66
CA SER A 205 -8.78 20.31 -7.99
C SER A 205 -9.62 19.04 -7.83
N VAL A 206 -10.79 18.98 -8.47
CA VAL A 206 -11.66 17.79 -8.40
C VAL A 206 -11.02 16.58 -9.11
N GLN A 207 -9.96 16.80 -9.88
CA GLN A 207 -9.20 15.81 -10.62
C GLN A 207 -7.93 15.36 -9.87
N THR A 208 -7.58 16.00 -8.76
CA THR A 208 -6.40 15.60 -7.97
C THR A 208 -6.78 14.50 -6.99
N PRO A 209 -6.16 13.32 -7.04
CA PRO A 209 -6.42 12.24 -6.10
C PRO A 209 -6.20 12.68 -4.64
N LEU A 210 -7.02 12.18 -3.73
CA LEU A 210 -6.91 12.47 -2.30
C LEU A 210 -5.57 12.03 -1.72
N ARG A 211 -5.01 10.94 -2.22
CA ARG A 211 -3.69 10.43 -1.81
C ARG A 211 -2.54 11.41 -2.02
N ASP A 212 -2.68 12.36 -2.96
CA ASP A 212 -1.69 13.44 -3.18
C ASP A 212 -1.75 14.53 -2.09
N ARG A 213 -2.84 14.57 -1.34
CA ARG A 213 -3.11 15.50 -0.25
C ARG A 213 -3.00 14.85 1.13
N ALA A 214 -3.04 13.52 1.19
CA ALA A 214 -2.85 12.75 2.40
C ALA A 214 -1.39 12.84 2.90
N GLU A 215 -1.21 12.67 4.21
CA GLU A 215 0.13 12.53 4.79
C GLU A 215 0.72 11.15 4.54
N ALA A 216 -0.13 10.14 4.43
CA ALA A 216 0.26 8.79 4.07
C ALA A 216 -0.97 8.04 3.56
N TRP A 217 -0.77 7.04 2.71
CA TRP A 217 -1.86 6.24 2.17
C TRP A 217 -1.40 4.82 1.85
N ILE A 218 -2.37 3.92 1.70
CA ILE A 218 -2.15 2.54 1.29
C ILE A 218 -3.38 2.01 0.54
N ASP A 219 -3.15 1.31 -0.57
CA ASP A 219 -4.18 0.54 -1.28
C ASP A 219 -4.38 -0.82 -0.60
N ILE A 220 -5.62 -1.30 -0.58
CA ILE A 220 -5.99 -2.62 -0.08
C ILE A 220 -6.88 -3.36 -1.08
N GLN A 221 -6.71 -4.67 -1.16
CA GLN A 221 -7.56 -5.56 -1.97
C GLN A 221 -7.96 -6.78 -1.13
N PRO A 222 -8.97 -6.65 -0.25
CA PRO A 222 -9.41 -7.77 0.56
C PRO A 222 -10.24 -8.77 -0.26
N ALA A 223 -10.19 -10.04 0.13
CA ALA A 223 -11.09 -11.09 -0.37
C ALA A 223 -11.55 -11.97 0.80
N ILE A 224 -12.88 -12.16 0.92
CA ILE A 224 -13.46 -12.99 1.99
C ILE A 224 -13.39 -14.46 1.60
N THR A 225 -12.91 -15.30 2.51
CA THR A 225 -12.78 -16.75 2.30
C THR A 225 -13.55 -17.55 3.34
N GLY A 226 -13.93 -18.78 3.00
CA GLY A 226 -14.51 -19.73 3.96
C GLY A 226 -15.89 -19.36 4.50
N ASP A 227 -16.76 -18.74 3.68
CA ASP A 227 -18.20 -18.67 4.00
C ASP A 227 -18.78 -20.10 4.00
N PRO A 228 -19.37 -20.58 5.12
CA PRO A 228 -19.80 -21.97 5.30
C PRO A 228 -21.07 -22.36 4.53
N SER A 229 -21.71 -21.42 3.81
CA SER A 229 -22.90 -21.75 3.03
C SER A 229 -22.60 -22.64 1.82
N SER A 230 -23.53 -23.50 1.43
CA SER A 230 -23.42 -24.35 0.24
C SER A 230 -23.09 -23.50 -0.99
N ALA A 231 -22.04 -23.86 -1.73
CA ALA A 231 -21.79 -23.26 -3.04
C ALA A 231 -23.04 -23.52 -3.90
N ASN A 232 -23.73 -22.45 -4.29
CA ASN A 232 -24.77 -22.52 -5.31
C ASN A 232 -24.11 -22.26 -6.66
#